data_AF-A0A929ECM3-F1
#
_entry.id   AF-A0A929ECM3-F1
#
_cell.length_a   1.000
_cell.length_b   1.000
_cell.length_c   1.000
_cell.angle_alpha   90.00
_cell.angle_beta   90.00
_cell.angle_gamma   90.00
#
_symmetry.space_group_name_H-M   'P 1'
#
loop_
_entity.id
_entity.type
_entity.pdbx_description
1 polymer ?
#
loop_
_entity_poly.entity_id
_entity_poly.type
_entity_poly.pdbx_seq_one_letter_code
_entity_poly.pdbx_strand_id
1 'polypeptide(L)'
;MNQQTIDNAHSVDVLMLQARQLAANYRRTTGKTLAGVSGELAVYDAIRLLNLAPAANQIGYEAVGTKNSGDLEGDNVQIKGRTIFSDSKNKNAQRLGQLKMEQAWDSV
;
A
#
# COMPACT_ATOMS: atom_id res chain seq x y z
N MET A 1 -19.19 -9.88 -35.80
CA MET A 1 -18.58 -8.86 -34.91
C MET A 1 -17.87 -9.63 -33.81
N ASN A 2 -16.55 -9.82 -33.93
CA ASN A 2 -15.78 -10.62 -32.97
C ASN A 2 -15.45 -9.77 -31.76
N GLN A 3 -16.01 -10.15 -30.61
CA GLN A 3 -15.59 -9.67 -29.31
C GLN A 3 -14.14 -10.15 -29.08
N GLN A 4 -13.17 -9.25 -29.19
CA GLN A 4 -11.81 -9.55 -28.71
C GLN A 4 -11.90 -9.71 -27.19
N THR A 5 -11.71 -10.94 -26.72
CA THR A 5 -11.41 -11.26 -25.34
C THR A 5 -10.13 -10.50 -24.97
N ILE A 6 -10.25 -9.49 -24.13
CA ILE A 6 -9.06 -8.81 -23.58
C ILE A 6 -8.52 -9.72 -22.49
N ASP A 7 -7.67 -10.67 -22.88
CA ASP A 7 -6.84 -11.44 -21.96
C ASP A 7 -5.76 -10.52 -21.39
N ASN A 8 -6.15 -9.66 -20.44
CA ASN A 8 -5.27 -8.73 -19.74
C ASN A 8 -4.68 -9.38 -18.48
N ALA A 9 -3.97 -10.50 -18.64
CA ALA A 9 -3.17 -11.08 -17.56
C ALA A 9 -1.89 -10.25 -17.35
N HIS A 10 -2.05 -9.02 -16.82
CA HIS A 10 -0.92 -8.20 -16.41
C HIS A 10 -0.36 -8.73 -15.08
N SER A 11 0.97 -8.74 -14.93
CA SER A 11 1.57 -9.07 -13.63
C SER A 11 1.15 -8.03 -12.57
N VAL A 12 1.07 -8.46 -11.31
CA VAL A 12 0.73 -7.57 -10.19
C VAL A 12 1.65 -6.34 -10.18
N ASP A 13 2.95 -6.52 -10.45
CA ASP A 13 3.93 -5.43 -10.51
C ASP A 13 3.58 -4.37 -11.56
N VAL A 14 3.12 -4.80 -12.74
CA VAL A 14 2.70 -3.89 -13.82
C VAL A 14 1.45 -3.12 -13.41
N LEU A 15 0.47 -3.80 -12.82
CA LEU A 15 -0.76 -3.17 -12.33
C LEU A 15 -0.46 -2.14 -11.24
N MET A 16 0.43 -2.46 -10.30
CA MET A 16 0.84 -1.55 -9.23
C MET A 16 1.59 -0.34 -9.76
N LEU A 17 2.46 -0.51 -10.77
CA LEU A 17 3.12 0.60 -11.43
C LEU A 17 2.13 1.53 -12.15
N GLN A 18 1.18 0.96 -12.91
CA GLN A 18 0.16 1.72 -13.62
C GLN A 18 -0.77 2.45 -12.64
N ALA A 19 -1.22 1.79 -11.57
CA ALA A 19 -2.04 2.39 -10.53
C ALA A 19 -1.32 3.57 -9.86
N ARG A 20 -0.02 3.44 -9.58
CA ARG A 20 0.80 4.54 -9.04
C ARG A 20 0.86 5.73 -9.99
N GLN A 21 1.13 5.49 -11.27
CA GLN A 21 1.19 6.55 -12.28
C GLN A 21 -0.17 7.24 -12.43
N LEU A 22 -1.26 6.48 -12.49
CA LEU A 22 -2.61 7.00 -12.57
C LEU A 22 -2.97 7.84 -11.34
N ALA A 23 -2.66 7.37 -10.13
CA ALA A 23 -2.93 8.10 -8.90
C ALA A 23 -2.19 9.45 -8.86
N ALA A 24 -0.92 9.47 -9.27
CA ALA A 24 -0.12 10.69 -9.35
C ALA A 24 -0.69 11.69 -10.38
N ASN A 25 -1.02 11.20 -11.58
CA ASN A 25 -1.60 12.03 -12.64
C ASN A 25 -2.97 12.56 -12.25
N TYR A 26 -3.84 11.71 -11.68
CA TYR A 26 -5.15 12.11 -11.18
C TYR A 26 -5.04 13.26 -10.17
N ARG A 27 -4.10 13.18 -9.21
CA ARG A 27 -3.86 14.26 -8.26
C ARG A 27 -3.36 15.53 -8.92
N ARG A 28 -2.40 15.44 -9.84
CA ARG A 28 -1.86 16.61 -10.56
C ARG A 28 -2.95 17.33 -11.34
N THR A 29 -3.85 16.58 -11.98
CA THR A 29 -4.90 17.13 -12.84
C THR A 29 -6.10 17.64 -12.05
N THR A 30 -6.54 16.91 -11.01
CA THR A 30 -7.80 17.19 -10.32
C THR A 30 -7.64 17.90 -8.98
N GLY A 31 -6.43 17.92 -8.43
CA GLY A 31 -6.19 18.37 -7.07
C GLY A 31 -6.84 17.47 -6.00
N LYS A 32 -7.19 16.21 -6.31
CA LYS A 32 -7.75 15.20 -5.39
C LYS A 32 -6.95 13.90 -5.44
N THR A 33 -6.92 13.13 -4.35
CA THR A 33 -6.29 11.80 -4.37
C THR A 33 -7.20 10.78 -5.03
N LEU A 34 -6.64 9.82 -5.76
CA LEU A 34 -7.41 8.68 -6.27
C LEU A 34 -7.76 7.76 -5.10
N ALA A 35 -9.05 7.63 -4.78
CA ALA A 35 -9.53 6.82 -3.67
C ALA A 35 -9.32 5.33 -3.93
N GLY A 36 -9.16 4.54 -2.86
CA GLY A 36 -9.01 3.08 -2.92
C GLY A 36 -7.59 2.58 -3.18
N VAL A 37 -6.81 3.24 -4.03
CA VAL A 37 -5.52 2.68 -4.48
C VAL A 37 -4.33 2.93 -3.54
N SER A 38 -4.42 3.94 -2.67
CA SER A 38 -3.26 4.35 -1.84
C SER A 38 -2.87 3.29 -0.79
N GLY A 39 -3.85 2.57 -0.25
CA GLY A 39 -3.60 1.50 0.71
C GLY A 39 -2.92 0.30 0.05
N GLU A 40 -3.46 -0.16 -1.08
CA GLU A 40 -2.90 -1.27 -1.85
C GLU A 40 -1.47 -1.00 -2.31
N LEU A 41 -1.19 0.21 -2.81
CA LEU A 41 0.16 0.61 -3.20
C LEU A 41 1.13 0.58 -2.01
N ALA A 42 0.69 1.01 -0.83
CA ALA A 42 1.52 1.01 0.36
C ALA A 42 1.82 -0.41 0.84
N VAL A 43 0.83 -1.31 0.83
CA VAL A 43 1.01 -2.73 1.17
C VAL A 43 2.00 -3.38 0.21
N TYR A 44 1.80 -3.21 -1.10
CA TYR A 44 2.70 -3.74 -2.12
C TYR A 44 4.13 -3.23 -1.95
N ASP A 45 4.30 -1.92 -1.73
CA ASP A 45 5.62 -1.31 -1.53
C ASP A 45 6.31 -1.82 -0.26
N ALA A 46 5.60 -1.86 0.87
CA ALA A 46 6.17 -2.31 2.13
C ALA A 46 6.60 -3.78 2.07
N ILE A 47 5.76 -4.66 1.50
CA ILE A 47 6.11 -6.07 1.30
C ILE A 47 7.40 -6.21 0.48
N ARG A 48 7.48 -5.51 -0.65
CA ARG A 48 8.62 -5.58 -1.56
C ARG A 48 9.90 -4.94 -0.98
N LEU A 49 9.78 -3.79 -0.34
CA LEU A 49 10.92 -3.00 0.13
C LEU A 49 11.48 -3.48 1.47
N LEU A 50 10.63 -4.06 2.33
CA LEU A 50 10.99 -4.57 3.66
C LEU A 50 11.10 -6.11 3.70
N ASN A 51 11.06 -6.76 2.53
CA ASN A 51 11.12 -8.22 2.37
C ASN A 51 10.09 -8.98 3.21
N LEU A 52 8.86 -8.48 3.34
CA LEU A 52 7.81 -9.14 4.12
C LEU A 52 7.11 -10.22 3.29
N ALA A 53 6.39 -11.12 3.96
CA ALA A 53 5.45 -12.03 3.33
C ALA A 53 4.02 -11.48 3.47
N PRO A 54 3.14 -11.61 2.46
CA PRO A 54 1.74 -11.23 2.61
C PRO A 54 1.05 -12.10 3.67
N ALA A 55 0.21 -11.49 4.51
CA ALA A 55 -0.61 -12.21 5.47
C ALA A 55 -1.59 -13.16 4.76
N ALA A 56 -1.79 -14.37 5.30
CA ALA A 56 -2.74 -15.35 4.75
C ALA A 56 -4.19 -14.86 4.83
N ASN A 57 -4.52 -14.13 5.89
CA ASN A 57 -5.77 -13.42 6.11
C ASN A 57 -5.43 -11.98 6.51
N GLN A 58 -5.79 -10.99 5.69
CA GLN A 58 -5.51 -9.57 5.97
C GLN A 58 -6.42 -8.99 7.09
N ILE A 59 -6.60 -9.75 8.18
CA ILE A 59 -7.45 -9.41 9.31
C ILE A 59 -6.56 -8.89 10.43
N GLY A 60 -6.38 -7.57 10.48
CA GLY A 60 -5.64 -6.86 11.54
C GLY A 60 -4.21 -6.46 11.16
N TYR A 61 -3.57 -7.22 10.28
CA TYR A 61 -2.27 -6.93 9.69
C TYR A 61 -2.25 -7.38 8.22
N GLU A 62 -1.36 -6.79 7.43
CA GLU A 62 -1.28 -7.04 5.99
C GLU A 62 -0.08 -7.93 5.61
N ALA A 63 0.93 -8.00 6.47
CA ALA A 63 2.15 -8.75 6.20
C ALA A 63 2.77 -9.38 7.46
N VAL A 64 3.65 -10.35 7.26
CA VAL A 64 4.44 -11.01 8.30
C VAL A 64 5.92 -10.87 7.97
N GLY A 65 6.76 -10.55 8.95
CA GLY A 65 8.19 -10.43 8.73
C GLY A 65 8.87 -11.75 8.39
N THR A 66 9.81 -11.69 7.45
CA THR A 66 10.62 -12.84 7.03
C THR A 66 12.03 -12.76 7.64
N LYS A 67 12.83 -13.80 7.44
CA LYS A 67 14.26 -13.83 7.80
C LYS A 67 15.08 -12.68 7.19
N ASN A 68 14.59 -12.09 6.09
CA ASN A 68 15.26 -10.99 5.40
C ASN A 68 14.68 -9.61 5.79
N SER A 69 13.76 -9.56 6.74
CA SER A 69 13.08 -8.34 7.20
C SER A 69 13.77 -7.66 8.38
N GLY A 70 14.90 -8.19 8.86
CA GLY A 70 15.65 -7.61 9.98
C GLY A 70 14.85 -7.69 11.29
N ASP A 71 14.73 -6.55 11.98
CA ASP A 71 14.05 -6.47 13.28
C ASP A 71 12.56 -6.84 13.24
N LEU A 72 11.97 -6.92 12.04
CA LEU A 72 10.57 -7.34 11.85
C LEU A 72 10.41 -8.86 11.76
N GLU A 73 11.48 -9.67 11.76
CA GLU A 73 11.36 -11.13 11.61
C GLU A 73 10.38 -11.73 12.63
N GLY A 74 9.30 -12.35 12.12
CA GLY A 74 8.25 -12.96 12.95
C GLY A 74 7.09 -12.05 13.35
N ASP A 75 7.20 -10.73 13.14
CA ASP A 75 6.15 -9.76 13.50
C ASP A 75 4.95 -9.84 12.54
N ASN A 76 3.75 -9.66 13.10
CA ASN A 76 2.55 -9.32 12.34
C ASN A 76 2.53 -7.80 12.08
N VAL A 77 2.72 -7.41 10.82
CA VAL A 77 2.94 -6.01 10.42
C VAL A 77 1.68 -5.40 9.83
N GLN A 78 1.14 -4.38 10.49
CA GLN A 78 0.09 -3.51 9.95
C GLN A 78 0.72 -2.43 9.06
N ILE A 79 0.19 -2.20 7.87
CA ILE A 79 0.77 -1.27 6.89
C ILE A 79 -0.17 -0.07 6.69
N LYS A 80 0.29 1.13 7.09
CA LYS A 80 -0.46 2.39 6.92
C LYS A 80 0.21 3.34 5.95
N GLY A 81 -0.22 3.29 4.69
CA GLY A 81 0.22 4.21 3.64
C GLY A 81 -0.13 5.67 3.87
N ARG A 82 0.79 6.58 3.53
CA ARG A 82 0.58 8.04 3.52
C ARG A 82 1.27 8.67 2.33
N THR A 83 0.60 9.62 1.69
CA THR A 83 1.19 10.45 0.62
C THR A 83 1.56 11.81 1.20
N ILE A 84 2.85 12.15 1.16
CA ILE A 84 3.38 13.44 1.62
C ILE A 84 3.60 14.32 0.38
N PHE A 85 2.98 15.50 0.36
CA PHE A 85 3.13 16.46 -0.73
C PHE A 85 3.98 17.65 -0.28
N SER A 86 4.95 18.07 -1.10
CA SER A 86 5.86 19.20 -0.85
C SER A 86 5.12 20.51 -0.60
N ASP A 87 3.98 20.70 -1.26
CA ASP A 87 3.26 21.98 -1.28
C ASP A 87 2.25 22.10 -0.12
N SER A 88 2.15 21.06 0.72
CA SER A 88 1.28 21.06 1.88
C SER A 88 1.87 21.95 2.98
N LYS A 89 1.40 23.21 3.07
CA LYS A 89 1.56 24.06 4.27
C LYS A 89 1.00 23.41 5.55
N ASN A 90 0.29 22.29 5.41
CA ASN A 90 -0.39 21.60 6.49
C ASN A 90 0.52 20.49 7.08
N LYS A 91 1.30 20.86 8.11
CA LYS A 91 2.12 19.92 8.90
C LYS A 91 1.30 18.80 9.55
N ASN A 92 -0.02 18.97 9.66
CA ASN A 92 -0.95 17.96 10.18
C ASN A 92 -1.12 16.73 9.27
N ALA A 93 -0.64 16.75 8.02
CA ALA A 93 -0.64 15.59 7.12
C ALA A 93 0.28 14.44 7.60
N GLN A 94 1.10 14.67 8.63
CA GLN A 94 2.02 13.69 9.21
C GLN A 94 1.42 12.91 10.39
N ARG A 95 0.13 13.08 10.70
CA ARG A 95 -0.49 12.35 11.80
C ARG A 95 -0.67 10.87 11.45
N LEU A 96 -0.21 10.00 12.34
CA LEU A 96 -0.57 8.59 12.30
C LEU A 96 -2.09 8.48 12.49
N GLY A 97 -2.73 7.66 11.66
CA GLY A 97 -4.16 7.39 11.81
C GLY A 97 -4.40 6.57 13.07
N GLN A 98 -5.66 6.49 13.51
CA GLN A 98 -6.02 5.68 14.68
C GLN A 98 -5.44 4.26 14.56
N LEU A 99 -4.71 3.85 15.60
CA LEU A 99 -4.25 2.48 15.77
C LEU A 99 -5.36 1.68 16.47
N LYS A 100 -5.63 0.48 15.96
CA LYS A 100 -6.58 -0.45 16.58
C LYS A 100 -5.78 -1.37 17.48
N MET A 101 -5.62 -0.98 18.74
CA MET A 101 -4.75 -1.69 19.70
C MET A 101 -5.29 -3.07 20.07
N GLU A 102 -6.54 -3.36 19.72
CA GLU A 102 -7.23 -4.64 19.98
C GLU A 102 -6.96 -5.69 18.89
N GLN A 103 -6.25 -5.33 17.82
CA GLN A 103 -5.88 -6.24 16.74
C GLN A 103 -4.52 -6.87 17.00
N ALA A 104 -4.33 -8.11 16.52
CA ALA A 104 -3.10 -8.88 16.71
C ALA A 104 -2.01 -8.47 15.70
N TRP A 105 -1.53 -7.22 15.79
CA TRP A 105 -0.33 -6.75 15.09
C TRP A 105 0.75 -6.41 16.12
N ASP A 106 2.00 -6.62 15.74
CA ASP A 106 3.19 -6.38 16.58
C ASP A 106 3.89 -5.07 16.18
N SER A 107 3.82 -4.71 14.89
CA SER A 107 4.47 -3.53 14.29
C SER A 107 3.55 -2.77 13.32
N VAL A 108 3.74 -1.44 13.16
CA VAL A 108 2.94 -0.54 12.28
C VAL A 108 3.73 0.57 11.58
#